data_AF-A0A8C6FQZ0-F1
#
_entry.id   AF-A0A8C6FQZ0-F1
#
_cell.length_a   1.000
_cell.length_b   1.000
_cell.length_c   1.000
_cell.angle_alpha   90.00
_cell.angle_beta   90.00
_cell.angle_gamma   90.00
#
_symmetry.space_group_name_H-M   'P 1'
#
loop_
_entity.id
_entity.type
_entity.pdbx_description
1 polymer ?
#
loop_
_entity_poly.entity_id
_entity_poly.type
_entity_poly.pdbx_seq_one_letter_code
_entity_poly.pdbx_strand_id
1 'polypeptide(L)'
;MSNFEDADTEETVTCLQMTLYHPGHQRSGIFQSIRFFNREKFPTSKVVKFGRNSNTCHYIFQDKQVSRVQFYLQLFKNLYLNEHK
;
A
#
# COMPACT_ATOMS: atom_id res chain seq x y z
N MET A 1 -21.58 35.23 4.86
CA MET A 1 -20.70 34.53 5.80
C MET A 1 -20.97 33.05 5.62
N SER A 2 -19.98 32.23 5.26
CA SER A 2 -20.14 30.77 5.20
C SER A 2 -20.35 30.24 6.63
N ASN A 3 -21.37 29.40 6.83
CA ASN A 3 -21.69 28.85 8.14
C ASN A 3 -20.63 27.79 8.52
N PHE A 4 -20.31 27.64 9.81
CA PHE A 4 -19.31 26.66 10.27
C PHE A 4 -19.69 25.21 9.90
N GLU A 5 -20.98 24.95 9.70
CA GLU A 5 -21.53 23.66 9.29
C GLU A 5 -21.29 23.32 7.80
N ASP A 6 -20.89 24.29 6.98
CA ASP A 6 -20.56 24.10 5.56
C ASP A 6 -19.04 23.91 5.34
N ALA A 7 -18.27 23.70 6.40
CA ALA A 7 -16.83 23.47 6.30
C ALA A 7 -16.55 22.01 5.91
N ASP A 8 -15.89 21.80 4.76
CA ASP A 8 -15.41 20.48 4.34
C ASP A 8 -14.49 19.88 5.42
N THR A 9 -14.93 18.80 6.08
CA THR A 9 -14.10 18.04 7.01
C THR A 9 -13.36 16.93 6.27
N GLU A 10 -12.03 16.94 6.31
CA GLU A 10 -11.21 15.88 5.72
C GLU A 10 -11.31 14.59 6.55
N GLU A 11 -11.80 13.51 5.95
CA GLU A 11 -11.81 12.19 6.59
C GLU A 11 -10.38 11.61 6.66
N THR A 12 -9.96 11.21 7.86
CA THR A 12 -8.67 10.52 8.04
C THR A 12 -8.72 9.13 7.41
N VAL A 13 -7.67 8.77 6.67
CA VAL A 13 -7.57 7.47 5.99
C VAL A 13 -6.56 6.56 6.69
N THR A 14 -6.87 5.27 6.83
CA THR A 14 -5.92 4.27 7.32
C THR A 14 -4.71 4.14 6.39
N CYS A 15 -3.50 4.26 6.93
CA CYS A 15 -2.25 4.12 6.19
C CYS A 15 -1.46 2.90 6.70
N LEU A 16 -1.12 1.97 5.79
CA LEU A 16 -0.19 0.89 6.09
C LEU A 16 1.25 1.39 5.85
N GLN A 17 1.98 1.67 6.92
CA GLN A 17 3.39 2.02 6.84
C GLN A 17 4.25 0.75 6.72
N MET A 18 5.07 0.66 5.67
CA MET A 18 5.95 -0.47 5.41
C MET A 18 7.41 -0.02 5.42
N THR A 19 8.24 -0.68 6.22
CA THR A 19 9.70 -0.52 6.21
C THR A 19 10.32 -1.73 5.54
N LEU A 20 11.16 -1.51 4.52
CA LEU A 20 11.73 -2.58 3.69
C LEU A 20 13.24 -2.63 3.86
N TYR A 21 13.79 -3.84 3.85
CA TYR A 21 15.24 -4.09 3.83
C TYR A 21 15.56 -5.24 2.87
N HIS A 22 16.65 -5.11 2.14
CA HIS A 22 17.24 -6.20 1.35
C HIS A 22 18.76 -6.05 1.36
N PRO A 23 19.56 -7.12 1.56
CA PRO A 23 21.02 -7.01 1.62
C PRO A 23 21.64 -6.35 0.38
N GLY A 24 21.05 -6.60 -0.79
CA GLY A 24 21.50 -6.04 -2.07
C GLY A 24 20.93 -4.66 -2.42
N HIS A 25 20.14 -3.99 -1.57
CA HIS A 25 19.32 -2.84 -2.00
C HIS A 25 20.13 -1.68 -2.61
N GLN A 26 21.32 -1.40 -2.09
CA GLN A 26 22.19 -0.33 -2.61
C GLN A 26 22.87 -0.67 -3.95
N ARG A 27 23.10 -1.96 -4.23
CA ARG A 27 23.88 -2.42 -5.39
C ARG A 27 23.01 -2.92 -6.54
N SER A 28 21.91 -3.60 -6.21
CA SER A 28 21.03 -4.29 -7.17
C SER A 28 19.90 -3.42 -7.71
N GLY A 29 19.59 -2.29 -7.06
CA GLY A 29 18.45 -1.47 -7.45
C GLY A 29 17.09 -2.18 -7.26
N ILE A 30 17.01 -3.21 -6.41
CA ILE A 30 15.78 -4.00 -6.19
C ILE A 30 14.55 -3.13 -5.90
N PHE A 31 14.73 -1.99 -5.23
CA PHE A 31 13.66 -1.04 -4.89
C PHE A 31 13.61 0.20 -5.79
N GLN A 32 14.32 0.25 -6.93
CA GLN A 32 14.39 1.45 -7.78
C GLN A 32 13.01 1.90 -8.30
N SER A 33 12.05 0.98 -8.40
CA SER A 33 10.69 1.25 -8.88
C SER A 33 9.73 1.69 -7.76
N ILE A 34 10.18 1.74 -6.50
CA ILE A 34 9.37 2.09 -5.34
C ILE A 34 9.64 3.55 -4.96
N ARG A 35 8.59 4.36 -4.87
CA ARG A 35 8.66 5.75 -4.42
C ARG A 35 8.56 5.81 -2.89
N PHE A 36 9.70 5.81 -2.22
CA PHE A 36 9.74 5.97 -0.77
C PHE A 36 9.24 7.36 -0.33
N PHE A 37 8.71 7.43 0.89
CA PHE A 37 8.15 8.66 1.48
C PHE A 37 6.99 9.28 0.68
N ASN A 38 6.37 8.50 -0.19
CA ASN A 38 5.16 8.87 -0.90
C ASN A 38 3.98 8.04 -0.40
N ARG A 39 2.91 8.70 0.06
CA ARG A 39 1.67 8.03 0.47
C ARG A 39 0.77 7.87 -0.75
N GLU A 40 0.54 6.63 -1.15
CA GLU A 40 -0.38 6.29 -2.23
C GLU A 40 -1.75 5.93 -1.67
N LYS A 41 -2.81 6.58 -2.16
CA LYS A 41 -4.21 6.30 -1.76
C LYS A 41 -4.83 5.31 -2.74
N PHE A 42 -5.38 4.22 -2.21
CA PHE A 42 -6.09 3.21 -2.99
C PHE A 42 -7.56 3.11 -2.57
N PRO A 43 -8.49 2.81 -3.50
CA PRO A 43 -9.86 2.47 -3.11
C PRO A 43 -9.87 1.13 -2.36
N THR A 44 -10.83 0.96 -1.43
CA THR A 44 -10.93 -0.23 -0.58
C THR A 44 -11.15 -1.52 -1.34
N SER A 45 -11.75 -1.45 -2.53
CA SER A 45 -11.93 -2.59 -3.44
C SER A 45 -10.64 -3.05 -4.13
N LYS A 46 -9.54 -2.29 -4.01
CA LYS A 46 -8.29 -2.60 -4.68
C LYS A 46 -7.53 -3.72 -3.95
N VAL A 47 -7.01 -4.66 -4.75
CA VAL A 47 -6.00 -5.61 -4.32
C VAL A 47 -4.62 -5.10 -4.74
N VAL A 48 -3.79 -4.75 -3.77
CA VAL A 48 -2.42 -4.26 -3.99
C VAL A 48 -1.49 -5.47 -4.16
N LYS A 49 -0.66 -5.47 -5.20
CA LYS A 49 0.16 -6.63 -5.59
C LYS A 49 1.64 -6.28 -5.58
N PHE A 50 2.47 -7.18 -5.08
CA PHE A 50 3.92 -7.07 -4.99
C PHE A 50 4.58 -8.19 -5.80
N GLY A 51 5.62 -7.91 -6.55
CA GLY A 51 6.31 -8.91 -7.38
C GLY A 51 7.20 -8.28 -8.45
N ARG A 52 7.74 -9.07 -9.38
CA ARG A 52 8.59 -8.54 -10.46
C ARG A 52 7.86 -8.20 -11.76
N ASN A 53 6.57 -8.56 -11.91
CA ASN A 53 5.82 -8.30 -13.13
C ASN A 53 5.20 -6.89 -13.11
N SER A 54 5.74 -5.98 -13.93
CA SER A 54 5.29 -4.59 -14.05
C SER A 54 3.88 -4.41 -14.59
N ASN A 55 3.35 -5.39 -15.33
CA ASN A 55 2.02 -5.29 -15.90
C ASN A 55 0.92 -5.58 -14.87
N THR A 56 1.26 -6.22 -13.76
CA THR A 56 0.29 -6.73 -12.78
C THR A 56 0.53 -6.24 -11.35
N CYS A 57 1.77 -5.92 -10.99
CA CYS A 57 2.13 -5.50 -9.64
C CYS A 57 2.13 -3.98 -9.51
N HIS A 58 1.73 -3.50 -8.33
CA HIS A 58 1.77 -2.08 -7.98
C HIS A 58 3.16 -1.73 -7.45
N TYR A 59 3.72 -2.59 -6.60
CA TYR A 59 5.06 -2.46 -6.07
C TYR A 59 5.97 -3.51 -6.73
N ILE A 60 6.92 -3.02 -7.51
CA ILE A 60 7.78 -3.85 -8.36
C ILE A 60 9.15 -4.00 -7.72
N PHE A 61 9.59 -5.24 -7.55
CA PHE A 61 10.96 -5.56 -7.16
C PHE A 61 11.78 -5.94 -8.39
N GLN A 62 12.91 -5.26 -8.62
CA GLN A 62 13.80 -5.50 -9.76
C GLN A 62 14.76 -6.66 -9.48
N ASP A 63 14.20 -7.85 -9.27
CA ASP A 63 14.96 -9.06 -8.96
C ASP A 63 14.35 -10.26 -9.68
N LYS A 64 15.20 -11.09 -10.30
CA LYS A 64 14.81 -12.32 -10.99
C LYS A 64 14.35 -13.42 -10.03
N GLN A 65 14.79 -13.38 -8.77
CA GLN A 65 14.39 -14.34 -7.73
C GLN A 65 12.98 -14.11 -7.21
N VAL A 66 12.43 -12.91 -7.43
CA VAL A 66 11.07 -12.57 -7.03
C VAL A 66 10.08 -13.21 -8.01
N SER A 67 8.99 -13.77 -7.50
CA SER A 67 7.92 -14.31 -8.35
C SER A 67 7.24 -13.21 -9.18
N ARG A 68 6.58 -13.58 -10.29
CA ARG A 68 5.83 -12.60 -11.12
C ARG A 68 4.86 -11.79 -10.25
N VAL A 69 4.16 -12.47 -9.35
CA VAL A 69 3.45 -11.92 -8.18
C VAL A 69 3.94 -12.70 -6.96
N GLN A 70 4.48 -12.01 -5.96
CA GLN A 70 5.01 -12.59 -4.73
C GLN A 70 3.93 -12.69 -3.65
N PHE A 71 3.19 -11.61 -3.44
CA PHE A 71 2.05 -11.57 -2.52
C PHE A 71 1.13 -10.40 -2.87
N TYR A 72 -0.03 -10.36 -2.23
CA TYR A 72 -0.97 -9.26 -2.34
C TYR A 72 -1.57 -8.89 -0.99
N LEU A 73 -2.01 -7.64 -0.88
CA LEU A 73 -2.74 -7.12 0.26
C LEU A 73 -4.13 -6.70 -0.20
N GLN A 74 -5.13 -7.13 0.56
CA GLN A 74 -6.53 -6.78 0.32
C GLN A 74 -7.12 -6.30 1.65
N LEU A 75 -7.82 -5.17 1.59
CA LEU A 75 -8.51 -4.63 2.75
C LEU A 75 -9.77 -5.44 3.03
N PHE A 76 -10.03 -5.64 4.31
CA PHE A 76 -11.27 -6.21 4.81
C PHE A 76 -11.69 -5.48 6.08
N LYS A 77 -12.98 -5.51 6.39
CA LYS A 77 -13.51 -5.04 7.67
C LYS A 77 -13.87 -6.27 8.48
N ASN A 78 -13.25 -6.44 9.65
CA ASN A 78 -13.67 -7.48 10.58
C ASN A 78 -15.04 -7.08 11.16
N LEU A 79 -16.03 -7.95 11.00
CA LEU A 79 -17.40 -7.73 11.49
C LEU A 79 -17.62 -8.25 12.92
N TYR A 80 -16.66 -8.98 13.50
CA TYR A 80 -16.83 -9.73 14.77
C TYR A 80 -16.31 -9.02 16.02
N LEU A 81 -16.15 -7.70 16.03
CA LEU A 81 -15.52 -6.98 17.15
C LEU A 81 -16.49 -6.18 18.04
N ASN A 82 -17.79 -6.47 18.00
CA ASN A 82 -18.82 -5.79 18.80
C ASN A 82 -19.84 -6.75 19.45
N GLU A 83 -19.41 -7.85 20.07
CA GLU A 83 -20.32 -8.66 20.93
C GLU A 83 -19.97 -8.63 22.42
N HIS A 84 -18.91 -7.94 22.84
CA HIS A 84 -18.61 -7.76 24.27
C HIS A 84 -18.00 -6.39 24.56
N LYS A 85 -18.87 -5.37 24.70
CA LYS A 85 -18.62 -4.24 25.61
C LYS A 85 -19.92 -3.62 26.07
#